data_AF-A0A7W4C5Q6-F1
#
_entry.id   AF-A0A7W4C5Q6-F1
#
_cell.length_a   1.000
_cell.length_b   1.000
_cell.length_c   1.000
_cell.angle_alpha   90.00
_cell.angle_beta   90.00
_cell.angle_gamma   90.00
#
_symmetry.space_group_name_H-M   'P 1'
#
loop_
_entity.id
_entity.type
_entity.pdbx_description
1 polymer ?
#
loop_
_entity_poly.entity_id
_entity_poly.type
_entity_poly.pdbx_seq_one_letter_code
_entity_poly.pdbx_strand_id
1 'polypeptide(L)'
;MNSKNETHPAEFVMGMYMLADIDDKKITAFRDLVNDNNQFVLKTYANKQGKNQWNLICSSMDWISVAIRNLHRFPDLDSNIDVRVMQIYSLISSIDIVNEAVKQLHRVFFGHSTKLQAFKGEKLIFNERIFDKDDNDYFKEVRACFGAHPVNLDGEGKEKRFASWPYEGFTKSSSDLEVRLYSNDPNKDDIVLGLNIKELVAFLQSRYEYLDNISLEIERQYELCKQELALTPIADCRNMRESIDILLKENESRFNNDHYRSTLEELALLLSTHLYEAELAGEALKFKNSLVPLIEELRQNLQDVNIVDLHHDDLLNPTSSIESTLHYELPKFYSCVLGQLRYKDPLFEFYLKRINEVSSNKYQLKVSDSDGQLLLKLKLIMDGIS
;
A
#
# COMPACT_ATOMS: atom_id res chain seq x y z
N MET A 1 5.46 20.54 66.62
CA MET A 1 5.17 21.86 66.03
C MET A 1 6.00 21.96 64.75
N ASN A 2 5.52 21.37 63.66
CA ASN A 2 4.78 22.03 62.57
C ASN A 2 5.59 23.07 61.77
N SER A 3 6.22 22.62 60.70
CA SER A 3 6.21 23.27 59.38
C SER A 3 5.99 22.16 58.33
N LYS A 4 4.72 21.89 57.97
CA LYS A 4 4.14 22.26 56.67
C LYS A 4 5.07 21.86 55.52
N ASN A 5 4.91 20.65 54.97
CA ASN A 5 4.08 20.38 53.78
C ASN A 5 4.30 21.43 52.68
N GLU A 6 5.35 21.24 51.90
CA GLU A 6 5.34 21.63 50.49
C GLU A 6 5.21 20.36 49.67
N THR A 7 4.03 20.27 49.06
CA THR A 7 3.55 19.21 48.20
C THR A 7 4.39 19.13 46.92
N HIS A 8 4.74 17.90 46.57
CA HIS A 8 5.35 17.43 45.33
C HIS A 8 5.04 18.27 44.07
N PRO A 9 6.03 18.58 43.21
CA PRO A 9 5.73 18.90 41.82
C PRO A 9 5.13 17.65 41.17
N ALA A 10 4.06 17.86 40.40
CA ALA A 10 3.38 16.81 39.67
C ALA A 10 4.38 15.95 38.91
N GLU A 11 4.39 14.64 39.16
CA GLU A 11 5.05 13.67 38.28
C GLU A 11 4.46 13.86 36.88
N PHE A 12 5.25 14.44 35.98
CA PHE A 12 4.89 14.62 34.59
C PHE A 12 5.00 13.27 33.89
N VAL A 13 4.04 12.39 34.15
CA VAL A 13 3.93 11.13 33.43
C VAL A 13 3.42 11.49 32.03
N MET A 14 4.33 11.57 31.06
CA MET A 14 3.97 11.44 29.64
C MET A 14 3.54 9.99 29.43
N GLY A 15 2.43 9.61 30.07
CA GLY A 15 1.97 8.24 30.08
C GLY A 15 1.54 7.85 28.69
N MET A 16 1.67 6.56 28.40
CA MET A 16 1.16 5.84 27.22
C MET A 16 -0.23 6.31 26.74
N TYR A 17 -1.03 6.95 27.59
CA TYR A 17 -2.34 7.52 27.31
C TYR A 17 -2.37 8.68 26.30
N MET A 18 -1.31 9.50 26.18
CA MET A 18 -1.34 10.67 25.29
C MET A 18 -1.19 10.30 23.80
N LEU A 19 -0.47 9.23 23.51
CA LEU A 19 -0.28 8.71 22.14
C LEU A 19 -1.18 7.50 21.84
N ALA A 20 -2.07 7.14 22.77
CA ALA A 20 -2.91 5.94 22.66
C ALA A 20 -3.81 5.96 21.40
N ASP A 21 -4.16 7.14 20.90
CA ASP A 21 -5.03 7.31 19.73
C ASP A 21 -4.28 7.23 18.39
N ILE A 22 -2.94 7.12 18.40
CA ILE A 22 -2.10 7.06 17.20
C ILE A 22 -1.67 5.62 16.99
N ASP A 23 -2.47 4.81 16.30
CA ASP A 23 -2.26 3.37 16.10
C ASP A 23 -1.47 3.04 14.81
N ASP A 24 -0.42 2.19 14.90
CA ASP A 24 0.34 1.62 13.76
C ASP A 24 -0.56 0.86 12.76
N LYS A 25 -1.75 0.42 13.16
CA LYS A 25 -2.72 -0.18 12.24
C LYS A 25 -3.15 0.77 11.12
N LYS A 26 -3.23 2.08 11.37
CA LYS A 26 -3.65 3.04 10.33
C LYS A 26 -2.62 3.12 9.20
N ILE A 27 -1.33 3.23 9.50
CA ILE A 27 -0.28 3.21 8.47
C ILE A 27 -0.19 1.85 7.76
N THR A 28 -0.49 0.75 8.46
CA THR A 28 -0.59 -0.58 7.84
C THR A 28 -1.74 -0.64 6.85
N ALA A 29 -2.95 -0.23 7.23
CA ALA A 29 -4.12 -0.19 6.34
C ALA A 29 -3.91 0.75 5.15
N PHE A 30 -3.29 1.92 5.36
CA PHE A 30 -2.91 2.83 4.28
C PHE A 30 -1.94 2.16 3.29
N ARG A 31 -0.95 1.43 3.80
CA ARG A 31 0.01 0.68 2.97
C ARG A 31 -0.68 -0.44 2.19
N ASP A 32 -1.62 -1.16 2.81
CA ASP A 32 -2.38 -2.19 2.13
C ASP A 32 -3.18 -1.58 0.98
N LEU A 33 -3.93 -0.50 1.21
CA LEU A 33 -4.66 0.23 0.16
C LEU A 33 -3.75 0.68 -1.01
N VAL A 34 -2.56 1.22 -0.70
CA VAL A 34 -1.60 1.67 -1.72
C VAL A 34 -1.07 0.51 -2.57
N ASN A 35 -0.89 -0.68 -1.98
CA ASN A 35 -0.39 -1.87 -2.68
C ASN A 35 -1.49 -2.72 -3.31
N ASP A 36 -2.74 -2.50 -2.92
CA ASP A 36 -3.92 -3.18 -3.44
C ASP A 36 -4.36 -2.58 -4.80
N ASN A 37 -5.64 -2.76 -5.16
CA ASN A 37 -6.25 -2.22 -6.37
C ASN A 37 -5.47 -2.59 -7.64
N ASN A 38 -5.00 -3.84 -7.70
CA ASN A 38 -4.25 -4.40 -8.83
C ASN A 38 -3.00 -3.58 -9.20
N GLN A 39 -2.31 -3.07 -8.19
CA GLN A 39 -1.12 -2.23 -8.33
C GLN A 39 -1.41 -0.91 -9.07
N PHE A 40 -2.64 -0.39 -8.98
CA PHE A 40 -3.03 0.87 -9.62
C PHE A 40 -2.07 2.02 -9.26
N VAL A 41 -1.76 2.18 -7.97
CA VAL A 41 -0.88 3.26 -7.51
C VAL A 41 0.52 3.08 -8.09
N LEU A 42 1.09 1.87 -8.02
CA LEU A 42 2.39 1.57 -8.63
C LEU A 42 2.40 1.90 -10.13
N LYS A 43 1.44 1.38 -10.91
CA LYS A 43 1.38 1.58 -12.36
C LYS A 43 1.22 3.05 -12.74
N THR A 44 0.37 3.77 -12.02
CA THR A 44 0.09 5.18 -12.28
C THR A 44 1.26 6.09 -11.89
N TYR A 45 1.94 5.77 -10.80
CA TYR A 45 2.94 6.66 -10.18
C TYR A 45 4.40 6.23 -10.39
N ALA A 46 4.67 5.04 -10.95
CA ALA A 46 6.02 4.59 -11.30
C ALA A 46 6.69 5.50 -12.35
N ASN A 47 5.90 6.10 -13.24
CA ASN A 47 6.38 7.07 -14.23
C ASN A 47 5.31 8.13 -14.55
N LYS A 48 4.95 8.96 -13.57
CA LYS A 48 4.02 10.08 -13.79
C LYS A 48 4.78 11.29 -14.32
N GLN A 49 4.55 11.62 -15.59
CA GLN A 49 5.19 12.76 -16.28
C GLN A 49 6.74 12.70 -16.24
N GLY A 50 7.33 11.52 -16.48
CA GLY A 50 8.78 11.34 -16.49
C GLY A 50 9.43 11.28 -15.10
N LYS A 51 8.62 11.21 -14.04
CA LYS A 51 9.10 11.15 -12.65
C LYS A 51 8.58 9.89 -11.97
N ASN A 52 9.48 9.20 -11.28
CA ASN A 52 9.12 8.11 -10.39
C ASN A 52 8.59 8.68 -9.07
N GLN A 53 7.27 8.81 -8.97
CA GLN A 53 6.58 9.23 -7.76
C GLN A 53 6.27 8.06 -6.82
N TRP A 54 6.27 6.83 -7.35
CA TRP A 54 6.13 5.60 -6.56
C TRP A 54 7.17 5.51 -5.44
N ASN A 55 8.44 5.77 -5.74
CA ASN A 55 9.51 5.72 -4.73
C ASN A 55 9.29 6.75 -3.61
N LEU A 56 8.73 7.92 -3.92
CA LEU A 56 8.39 8.93 -2.93
C LEU A 56 7.24 8.45 -2.03
N ILE A 57 6.23 7.79 -2.61
CA ILE A 57 5.11 7.18 -1.86
C ILE A 57 5.66 6.12 -0.90
N CYS A 58 6.46 5.17 -1.39
CA CYS A 58 7.09 4.13 -0.56
C CYS A 58 7.91 4.74 0.59
N SER A 59 8.81 5.67 0.26
CA SER A 59 9.68 6.30 1.25
C SER A 59 8.88 7.05 2.31
N SER A 60 7.80 7.73 1.93
CA SER A 60 6.93 8.43 2.87
C SER A 60 6.24 7.45 3.83
N MET A 61 5.70 6.34 3.32
CA MET A 61 5.09 5.31 4.17
C MET A 61 6.10 4.67 5.13
N ASP A 62 7.32 4.40 4.66
CA ASP A 62 8.38 3.80 5.49
C ASP A 62 8.77 4.73 6.65
N TRP A 63 8.97 6.01 6.36
CA TRP A 63 9.32 7.00 7.38
C TRP A 63 8.18 7.28 8.36
N ILE A 64 6.92 7.28 7.92
CA ILE A 64 5.77 7.34 8.83
C ILE A 64 5.78 6.12 9.75
N SER A 65 5.92 4.90 9.23
CA SER A 65 5.99 3.69 10.06
C SER A 65 7.12 3.76 11.10
N VAL A 66 8.31 4.22 10.72
CA VAL A 66 9.44 4.39 11.66
C VAL A 66 9.09 5.39 12.76
N ALA A 67 8.56 6.57 12.41
CA ALA A 67 8.23 7.61 13.36
C ALA A 67 7.13 7.17 14.33
N ILE A 68 6.02 6.61 13.82
CA ILE A 68 4.90 6.15 14.66
C ILE A 68 5.32 5.04 15.62
N ARG A 69 6.11 4.06 15.16
CA ARG A 69 6.61 2.98 16.02
C ARG A 69 7.60 3.46 17.06
N ASN A 70 8.43 4.46 16.75
CA ASN A 70 9.29 5.11 17.72
C ASN A 70 8.46 5.79 18.81
N LEU A 71 7.40 6.51 18.42
CA LEU A 71 6.50 7.20 19.33
C LEU A 71 5.69 6.25 20.23
N HIS A 72 5.28 5.09 19.73
CA HIS A 72 4.64 4.05 20.54
C HIS A 72 5.55 3.49 21.64
N ARG A 73 6.85 3.49 21.42
CA ARG A 73 7.87 2.97 22.35
C ARG A 73 8.61 4.10 23.04
N PHE A 74 8.07 5.31 22.99
CA PHE A 74 8.71 6.48 23.55
C PHE A 74 8.83 6.32 25.07
N PRO A 75 10.03 6.49 25.65
CA PRO A 75 10.22 6.30 27.08
C PRO A 75 9.51 7.40 27.88
N ASP A 76 9.23 7.12 29.14
CA ASP A 76 8.82 8.17 30.08
C ASP A 76 9.86 9.29 30.12
N LEU A 77 9.39 10.52 30.32
CA LEU A 77 10.27 11.69 30.38
C LEU A 77 11.17 11.62 31.62
N ASP A 78 12.46 11.89 31.41
CA ASP A 78 13.45 11.86 32.47
C ASP A 78 13.26 13.07 33.41
N SER A 79 13.54 12.85 34.70
CA SER A 79 13.59 13.92 35.69
C SER A 79 14.73 14.92 35.42
N ASN A 80 15.84 14.45 34.83
CA ASN A 80 16.96 15.29 34.42
C ASN A 80 16.57 16.11 33.18
N ILE A 81 16.63 17.43 33.32
CA ILE A 81 16.18 18.35 32.27
C ILE A 81 16.99 18.23 30.97
N ASP A 82 18.31 18.00 31.04
CA ASP A 82 19.15 17.89 29.85
C ASP A 82 18.77 16.64 29.05
N VAL A 83 18.49 15.53 29.74
CA VAL A 83 18.01 14.29 29.12
C VAL A 83 16.59 14.48 28.56
N ARG A 84 15.70 15.10 29.34
CA ARG A 84 14.31 15.36 28.96
C ARG A 84 14.19 16.25 27.73
N VAL A 85 15.03 17.27 27.61
CA VAL A 85 15.10 18.13 26.42
C VAL A 85 15.47 17.32 25.19
N MET A 86 16.45 16.42 25.30
CA MET A 86 16.83 15.56 24.18
C MET A 86 15.73 14.55 23.82
N GLN A 87 14.99 14.03 24.81
CA GLN A 87 13.80 13.22 24.55
C GLN A 87 12.77 14.05 23.76
N ILE A 88 12.41 15.24 24.24
CA ILE A 88 11.42 16.11 23.56
C ILE A 88 11.87 16.50 22.15
N TYR A 89 13.16 16.74 21.92
CA TYR A 89 13.68 16.95 20.57
C TYR A 89 13.49 15.72 19.66
N SER A 90 13.67 14.50 20.19
CA SER A 90 13.38 13.25 19.47
C SER A 90 11.89 13.10 19.13
N LEU A 91 11.00 13.49 20.05
CA LEU A 91 9.56 13.57 19.81
C LEU A 91 9.25 14.54 18.67
N ILE A 92 9.72 15.79 18.77
CA ILE A 92 9.53 16.82 17.72
C ILE A 92 10.06 16.33 16.37
N SER A 93 11.22 15.68 16.35
CA SER A 93 11.83 15.14 15.13
C SER A 93 10.95 14.06 14.49
N SER A 94 10.38 13.17 15.31
CA SER A 94 9.46 12.13 14.82
C SER A 94 8.19 12.75 14.23
N ILE A 95 7.66 13.81 14.86
CA ILE A 95 6.49 14.54 14.36
C ILE A 95 6.80 15.25 13.03
N ASP A 96 7.97 15.86 12.91
CA ASP A 96 8.41 16.53 11.68
C ASP A 96 8.51 15.55 10.51
N ILE A 97 9.04 14.35 10.75
CA ILE A 97 9.08 13.26 9.76
C ILE A 97 7.67 12.91 9.26
N VAL A 98 6.70 12.71 10.17
CA VAL A 98 5.31 12.40 9.79
C VAL A 98 4.70 13.55 8.99
N ASN A 99 4.85 14.79 9.48
CA ASN A 99 4.33 15.98 8.80
C ASN A 99 4.90 16.14 7.38
N GLU A 100 6.22 15.97 7.21
CA GLU A 100 6.85 16.05 5.89
C GLU A 100 6.34 14.94 4.96
N ALA A 101 6.35 13.68 5.42
CA ALA A 101 5.89 12.54 4.65
C ALA A 101 4.43 12.69 4.19
N VAL A 102 3.53 13.09 5.09
CA VAL A 102 2.10 13.34 4.77
C VAL A 102 1.97 14.47 3.75
N LYS A 103 2.74 15.55 3.86
CA LYS A 103 2.71 16.65 2.88
C LYS A 103 3.24 16.22 1.51
N GLN A 104 4.24 15.34 1.46
CA GLN A 104 4.74 14.77 0.20
C GLN A 104 3.71 13.85 -0.44
N LEU A 105 3.05 12.98 0.34
CA LEU A 105 1.95 12.13 -0.14
C LEU A 105 0.80 12.99 -0.68
N HIS A 106 0.36 13.99 0.07
CA HIS A 106 -0.65 14.95 -0.38
C HIS A 106 -0.28 15.56 -1.74
N ARG A 107 0.96 16.03 -1.87
CA ARG A 107 1.46 16.64 -3.11
C ARG A 107 1.38 15.66 -4.30
N VAL A 108 1.64 14.38 -4.08
CA VAL A 108 1.59 13.36 -5.13
C VAL A 108 0.16 13.08 -5.58
N PHE A 109 -0.76 12.89 -4.64
CA PHE A 109 -2.14 12.50 -4.95
C PHE A 109 -3.03 13.69 -5.35
N PHE A 110 -2.88 14.86 -4.72
CA PHE A 110 -3.70 16.05 -5.02
C PHE A 110 -3.03 17.05 -5.98
N GLY A 111 -1.73 16.89 -6.27
CA GLY A 111 -0.97 17.76 -7.18
C GLY A 111 -0.43 19.05 -6.56
N HIS A 112 0.13 19.93 -7.40
CA HIS A 112 0.96 21.08 -6.98
C HIS A 112 0.24 22.43 -6.92
N SER A 113 -1.09 22.48 -7.04
CA SER A 113 -1.76 23.78 -7.03
C SER A 113 -1.64 24.45 -5.65
N THR A 114 -1.32 25.75 -5.61
CA THR A 114 -1.21 26.52 -4.35
C THR A 114 -2.51 26.60 -3.57
N LYS A 115 -3.65 26.34 -4.22
CA LYS A 115 -4.98 26.20 -3.59
C LYS A 115 -5.16 24.87 -2.86
N LEU A 116 -4.28 23.91 -3.10
CA LEU A 116 -4.29 22.57 -2.52
C LEU A 116 -3.06 22.37 -1.62
N GLN A 117 -2.50 23.40 -0.99
CA GLN A 117 -1.46 23.17 0.02
C GLN A 117 -2.11 22.66 1.31
N ALA A 118 -1.84 21.40 1.68
CA ALA A 118 -2.34 20.83 2.92
C ALA A 118 -1.96 21.70 4.14
N PHE A 119 -2.93 21.93 5.01
CA PHE A 119 -2.81 22.61 6.29
C PHE A 119 -2.39 24.10 6.26
N LYS A 120 -2.39 24.75 5.09
CA LYS A 120 -1.99 26.16 4.99
C LYS A 120 -3.02 27.07 5.64
N GLY A 121 -2.57 27.98 6.50
CA GLY A 121 -3.42 28.97 7.15
C GLY A 121 -4.23 28.45 8.34
N GLU A 122 -4.12 27.16 8.67
CA GLU A 122 -4.77 26.58 9.84
C GLU A 122 -4.16 27.13 11.15
N LYS A 123 -5.00 27.51 12.10
CA LYS A 123 -4.58 28.05 13.41
C LYS A 123 -5.41 27.41 14.54
N LEU A 124 -5.51 26.09 14.52
CA LEU A 124 -6.41 25.34 15.41
C LEU A 124 -5.65 24.67 16.57
N ILE A 125 -4.34 24.47 16.44
CA ILE A 125 -3.59 23.58 17.34
C ILE A 125 -2.82 24.36 18.41
N PHE A 126 -1.99 25.33 17.99
CA PHE A 126 -1.13 26.08 18.92
C PHE A 126 -1.82 27.34 19.47
N ASN A 127 -2.55 27.24 20.57
CA ASN A 127 -3.40 28.35 21.03
C ASN A 127 -2.60 29.48 21.69
N GLU A 128 -1.46 29.16 22.30
CA GLU A 128 -0.60 30.14 22.98
C GLU A 128 0.54 30.67 22.11
N ARG A 129 0.40 30.60 20.77
CA ARG A 129 1.42 31.02 19.82
C ARG A 129 1.82 32.49 20.01
N ILE A 130 3.13 32.74 20.08
CA ILE A 130 3.66 34.11 20.22
C ILE A 130 3.94 34.79 18.89
N PHE A 131 3.93 34.03 17.79
CA PHE A 131 4.12 34.53 16.43
C PHE A 131 2.84 34.32 15.63
N ASP A 132 2.47 35.31 14.81
CA ASP A 132 1.32 35.22 13.92
C ASP A 132 1.61 34.30 12.72
N LYS A 133 1.63 32.98 12.99
CA LYS A 133 1.91 31.92 12.02
C LYS A 133 0.81 30.87 12.05
N ASP A 134 0.59 30.22 10.91
CA ASP A 134 -0.23 29.02 10.86
C ASP A 134 0.43 27.87 11.62
N ASP A 135 -0.30 26.79 11.89
CA ASP A 135 0.17 25.67 12.70
C ASP A 135 1.43 25.01 12.11
N ASN A 136 1.54 24.94 10.77
CA ASN A 136 2.71 24.37 10.11
C ASN A 136 3.97 25.23 10.32
N ASP A 137 3.85 26.53 10.07
CA ASP A 137 4.98 27.44 10.20
C ASP A 137 5.32 27.68 11.67
N TYR A 138 4.33 27.67 12.58
CA TYR A 138 4.59 27.73 14.01
C TYR A 138 5.29 26.47 14.54
N PHE A 139 4.89 25.27 14.09
CA PHE A 139 5.60 24.04 14.46
C PHE A 139 7.08 24.07 14.02
N LYS A 140 7.40 24.65 12.84
CA LYS A 140 8.79 24.84 12.42
C LYS A 140 9.56 25.75 13.38
N GLU A 141 8.94 26.80 13.89
CA GLU A 141 9.56 27.67 14.90
C GLU A 141 9.81 26.91 16.20
N VAL A 142 8.84 26.15 16.68
CA VAL A 142 8.99 25.28 17.85
C VAL A 142 10.18 24.33 17.65
N ARG A 143 10.25 23.63 16.51
CA ARG A 143 11.36 22.73 16.17
C ARG A 143 12.71 23.43 16.12
N ALA A 144 12.77 24.63 15.56
CA ALA A 144 13.99 25.42 15.48
C ALA A 144 14.46 25.87 16.87
N CYS A 145 13.54 26.35 17.71
CA CYS A 145 13.83 26.86 19.05
C CYS A 145 14.20 25.77 20.07
N PHE A 146 13.57 24.59 19.98
CA PHE A 146 13.74 23.49 20.95
C PHE A 146 14.74 22.41 20.51
N GLY A 147 15.49 22.62 19.42
CA GLY A 147 16.66 21.76 19.17
C GLY A 147 17.32 21.88 17.80
N ALA A 148 16.58 22.05 16.71
CA ALA A 148 17.18 21.93 15.37
C ALA A 148 18.17 23.06 15.05
N HIS A 149 17.80 24.31 15.33
CA HIS A 149 18.58 25.50 14.97
C HIS A 149 18.53 26.61 16.05
N PRO A 150 18.74 26.30 17.35
CA PRO A 150 18.47 27.26 18.43
C PRO A 150 19.32 28.54 18.34
N VAL A 151 20.49 28.49 17.71
CA VAL A 151 21.44 29.62 17.64
C VAL A 151 21.42 30.39 16.32
N ASN A 152 20.43 30.15 15.44
CA ASN A 152 20.29 30.90 14.19
C ASN A 152 18.81 30.99 13.79
N LEU A 153 18.04 31.76 14.55
CA LEU A 153 16.61 31.99 14.32
C LEU A 153 16.39 33.34 13.64
N ASP A 154 15.34 33.42 12.82
CA ASP A 154 14.93 34.66 12.19
C ASP A 154 13.91 35.40 13.07
N GLY A 155 14.14 36.71 13.28
CA GLY A 155 13.19 37.61 13.92
C GLY A 155 12.44 38.48 12.91
N GLU A 156 11.88 39.60 13.36
CA GLU A 156 11.21 40.53 12.44
C GLU A 156 12.22 41.29 11.57
N GLY A 157 12.00 41.29 10.26
CA GLY A 157 12.84 42.00 9.29
C GLY A 157 14.23 41.38 9.15
N LYS A 158 15.27 42.06 9.66
CA LYS A 158 16.67 41.61 9.64
C LYS A 158 17.17 41.14 11.01
N GLU A 159 16.29 41.08 12.01
CA GLU A 159 16.62 40.61 13.35
C GLU A 159 17.05 39.14 13.32
N LYS A 160 18.04 38.81 14.13
CA LYS A 160 18.40 37.43 14.45
C LYS A 160 18.10 37.16 15.91
N ARG A 161 17.60 35.95 16.18
CA ARG A 161 17.31 35.49 17.53
C ARG A 161 18.09 34.23 17.87
N PHE A 162 18.30 34.03 19.17
CA PHE A 162 19.03 32.90 19.73
C PHE A 162 18.25 32.34 20.93
N ALA A 163 17.93 31.06 20.90
CA ALA A 163 17.25 30.36 22.00
C ALA A 163 18.23 29.98 23.11
N SER A 164 17.81 30.14 24.35
CA SER A 164 18.46 29.57 25.53
C SER A 164 18.36 28.05 25.54
N TRP A 165 19.01 27.40 26.52
CA TRP A 165 18.59 26.04 26.89
C TRP A 165 17.10 26.05 27.26
N PRO A 166 16.33 24.97 26.97
CA PRO A 166 14.98 24.85 27.49
C PRO A 166 15.01 24.67 29.01
N TYR A 167 14.06 25.28 29.70
CA TYR A 167 13.92 25.22 31.16
C TYR A 167 12.47 24.92 31.55
N GLU A 168 12.25 24.44 32.78
CA GLU A 168 10.91 24.26 33.33
C GLU A 168 10.19 25.60 33.42
N GLY A 169 8.96 25.67 32.93
CA GLY A 169 8.25 26.94 32.82
C GLY A 169 8.10 27.65 34.17
N PHE A 170 8.66 28.86 34.28
CA PHE A 170 8.53 29.72 35.47
C PHE A 170 7.48 30.82 35.25
N THR A 171 7.08 31.07 34.00
CA THR A 171 6.39 32.30 33.61
C THR A 171 4.96 32.10 33.10
N LYS A 172 4.63 30.93 32.53
CA LYS A 172 3.26 30.53 32.16
C LYS A 172 2.87 29.21 32.80
N SER A 173 1.74 29.19 33.50
CA SER A 173 1.25 28.02 34.26
C SER A 173 0.78 26.82 33.42
N SER A 174 0.97 26.83 32.10
CA SER A 174 0.46 25.84 31.14
C SER A 174 1.53 25.24 30.20
N SER A 175 2.78 25.72 30.24
CA SER A 175 3.86 25.24 29.37
C SER A 175 4.72 24.19 30.07
N ASP A 176 5.07 23.13 29.35
CA ASP A 176 5.88 22.02 29.87
C ASP A 176 7.37 22.36 29.86
N LEU A 177 7.80 23.11 28.85
CA LEU A 177 9.12 23.72 28.76
C LEU A 177 9.02 25.14 28.21
N GLU A 178 9.96 26.00 28.58
CA GLU A 178 10.12 27.36 28.05
C GLU A 178 11.53 27.55 27.49
N VAL A 179 11.66 28.40 26.47
CA VAL A 179 12.94 28.95 26.01
C VAL A 179 12.86 30.46 25.97
N ARG A 180 13.98 31.11 26.31
CA ARG A 180 14.17 32.54 26.12
C ARG A 180 14.82 32.78 24.76
N LEU A 181 14.25 33.67 23.96
CA LEU A 181 14.76 34.03 22.65
C LEU A 181 15.42 35.40 22.73
N TYR A 182 16.76 35.40 22.80
CA TYR A 182 17.61 36.59 22.83
C TYR A 182 17.61 37.29 21.49
N SER A 183 17.49 38.62 21.47
CA SER A 183 17.64 39.42 20.26
C SER A 183 19.10 39.78 20.00
N ASN A 184 19.50 39.87 18.73
CA ASN A 184 20.75 40.53 18.36
C ASN A 184 20.65 42.07 18.38
N ASP A 185 19.45 42.63 18.52
CA ASP A 185 19.23 44.05 18.72
C ASP A 185 19.25 44.37 20.23
N PRO A 186 20.23 45.16 20.72
CA PRO A 186 20.34 45.48 22.14
C PRO A 186 19.18 46.33 22.68
N ASN A 187 18.32 46.86 21.81
CA ASN A 187 17.16 47.66 22.20
C ASN A 187 15.85 46.87 22.22
N LYS A 188 15.88 45.57 21.86
CA LYS A 188 14.71 44.70 21.90
C LYS A 188 14.75 43.80 23.13
N ASP A 189 13.59 43.65 23.75
CA ASP A 189 13.41 42.72 24.85
C ASP A 189 13.49 41.26 24.37
N ASP A 190 14.03 40.41 25.24
CA ASP A 190 13.94 38.98 25.09
C ASP A 190 12.48 38.52 25.20
N ILE A 191 12.10 37.53 24.39
CA ILE A 191 10.76 36.94 24.45
C ILE A 191 10.84 35.50 24.95
N VAL A 192 9.76 34.99 25.53
CA VAL A 192 9.66 33.61 26.01
C VAL A 192 8.71 32.83 25.10
N LEU A 193 9.18 31.69 24.60
CA LEU A 193 8.36 30.72 23.87
C LEU A 193 8.12 29.50 24.76
N GLY A 194 6.86 29.22 25.05
CA GLY A 194 6.43 28.02 25.77
C GLY A 194 6.11 26.87 24.82
N LEU A 195 6.43 25.65 25.25
CA LEU A 195 6.13 24.40 24.57
C LEU A 195 5.12 23.61 25.38
N ASN A 196 4.02 23.22 24.74
CA ASN A 196 3.06 22.28 25.31
C ASN A 196 3.06 20.97 24.51
N ILE A 197 3.37 19.87 25.17
CA ILE A 197 3.41 18.52 24.61
C ILE A 197 2.04 18.11 24.07
N LYS A 198 0.93 18.53 24.70
CA LYS A 198 -0.43 18.24 24.18
C LYS A 198 -0.65 18.87 22.81
N GLU A 199 -0.15 20.10 22.60
CA GLU A 199 -0.25 20.74 21.29
C GLU A 199 0.62 20.02 20.24
N LEU A 200 1.80 19.51 20.62
CA LEU A 200 2.61 18.67 19.74
C LEU A 200 1.90 17.37 19.34
N VAL A 201 1.28 16.68 20.30
CA VAL A 201 0.52 15.45 20.06
C VAL A 201 -0.69 15.73 19.18
N ALA A 202 -1.44 16.80 19.44
CA ALA A 202 -2.56 17.22 18.60
C ALA A 202 -2.10 17.57 17.17
N PHE A 203 -0.95 18.22 17.03
CA PHE A 203 -0.33 18.47 15.72
C PHE A 203 -0.05 17.16 14.99
N LEU A 204 0.62 16.21 15.62
CA LEU A 204 0.88 14.90 15.04
C LEU A 204 -0.41 14.17 14.63
N GLN A 205 -1.39 14.12 15.53
CA GLN A 205 -2.67 13.44 15.30
C GLN A 205 -3.36 13.99 14.05
N SER A 206 -3.46 15.32 13.92
CA SER A 206 -4.07 15.95 12.74
C SER A 206 -3.38 15.58 11.42
N ARG A 207 -2.04 15.39 11.42
CA ARG A 207 -1.29 14.98 10.22
C ARG A 207 -1.49 13.49 9.94
N TYR A 208 -1.49 12.66 10.97
CA TYR A 208 -1.65 11.23 10.83
C TYR A 208 -3.07 10.83 10.40
N GLU A 209 -4.10 11.51 10.93
CA GLU A 209 -5.49 11.33 10.51
C GLU A 209 -5.73 11.75 9.06
N TYR A 210 -4.97 12.70 8.55
CA TYR A 210 -5.06 13.14 7.15
C TYR A 210 -4.71 12.03 6.13
N LEU A 211 -4.10 10.93 6.57
CA LEU A 211 -3.97 9.73 5.72
C LEU A 211 -5.33 9.24 5.23
N ASP A 212 -6.41 9.44 5.99
CA ASP A 212 -7.76 9.05 5.57
C ASP A 212 -8.23 9.87 4.36
N ASN A 213 -7.93 11.17 4.33
CA ASN A 213 -8.22 12.03 3.17
C ASN A 213 -7.43 11.58 1.94
N ILE A 214 -6.18 11.15 2.12
CA ILE A 214 -5.35 10.63 1.03
C ILE A 214 -5.90 9.28 0.54
N SER A 215 -6.32 8.40 1.43
CA SER A 215 -6.97 7.12 1.09
C SER A 215 -8.21 7.33 0.21
N LEU A 216 -9.10 8.25 0.62
CA LEU A 216 -10.29 8.58 -0.16
C LEU A 216 -9.95 9.11 -1.56
N GLU A 217 -8.88 9.90 -1.68
CA GLU A 217 -8.44 10.40 -2.98
C GLU A 217 -7.84 9.28 -3.86
N ILE A 218 -7.13 8.32 -3.27
CA ILE A 218 -6.63 7.13 -4.00
C ILE A 218 -7.79 6.32 -4.56
N GLU A 219 -8.80 6.02 -3.74
CA GLU A 219 -10.00 5.28 -4.15
C GLU A 219 -10.76 6.03 -5.25
N ARG A 220 -10.95 7.35 -5.09
CA ARG A 220 -11.60 8.19 -6.10
C ARG A 220 -10.86 8.13 -7.44
N GLN A 221 -9.53 8.22 -7.44
CA GLN A 221 -8.72 8.13 -8.65
C GLN A 221 -8.78 6.74 -9.29
N TYR A 222 -8.80 5.68 -8.47
CA TYR A 222 -8.93 4.31 -8.94
C TYR A 222 -10.28 4.08 -9.65
N GLU A 223 -11.38 4.52 -9.04
CA GLU A 223 -12.73 4.39 -9.64
C GLU A 223 -12.88 5.21 -10.93
N LEU A 224 -12.29 6.41 -11.00
CA LEU A 224 -12.24 7.16 -12.26
C LEU A 224 -11.46 6.42 -13.34
N CYS A 225 -10.29 5.87 -13.00
CA CYS A 225 -9.48 5.09 -13.94
C CYS A 225 -10.27 3.86 -14.45
N LYS A 226 -10.97 3.14 -13.57
CA LYS A 226 -11.85 2.04 -13.95
C LYS A 226 -12.91 2.47 -14.95
N GLN A 227 -13.60 3.58 -14.68
CA GLN A 227 -14.63 4.11 -15.58
C GLN A 227 -14.05 4.49 -16.94
N GLU A 228 -12.90 5.18 -16.98
CA GLU A 228 -12.22 5.55 -18.22
C GLU A 228 -11.81 4.34 -19.05
N LEU A 229 -11.24 3.31 -18.41
CA LEU A 229 -10.89 2.06 -19.08
C LEU A 229 -12.15 1.31 -19.58
N ALA A 230 -13.22 1.28 -18.78
CA ALA A 230 -14.46 0.60 -19.14
C ALA A 230 -15.18 1.23 -20.34
N LEU A 231 -14.95 2.52 -20.61
CA LEU A 231 -15.50 3.21 -21.79
C LEU A 231 -14.85 2.77 -23.11
N THR A 232 -13.67 2.15 -23.06
CA THR A 232 -12.98 1.65 -24.26
C THR A 232 -13.50 0.24 -24.58
N PRO A 233 -14.28 0.06 -25.66
CA PRO A 233 -14.87 -1.23 -25.98
C PRO A 233 -13.80 -2.22 -26.46
N ILE A 234 -13.85 -3.44 -25.93
CA ILE A 234 -13.01 -4.54 -26.38
C ILE A 234 -13.54 -5.02 -27.74
N ALA A 235 -12.63 -5.18 -28.70
CA ALA A 235 -13.00 -5.66 -30.03
C ALA A 235 -13.67 -7.05 -29.97
N ASP A 236 -14.83 -7.18 -30.61
CA ASP A 236 -15.53 -8.44 -30.77
C ASP A 236 -14.85 -9.31 -31.84
N CYS A 237 -14.76 -10.61 -31.58
CA CYS A 237 -14.20 -11.57 -32.53
C CYS A 237 -14.89 -12.92 -32.42
N ARG A 238 -15.37 -13.44 -33.57
CA ARG A 238 -16.02 -14.75 -33.66
C ARG A 238 -15.06 -15.93 -33.49
N ASN A 239 -13.77 -15.74 -33.76
CA ASN A 239 -12.78 -16.80 -33.59
C ASN A 239 -12.33 -16.84 -32.13
N MET A 240 -12.57 -17.96 -31.44
CA MET A 240 -12.24 -18.10 -30.02
C MET A 240 -10.75 -17.86 -29.73
N ARG A 241 -9.84 -18.35 -30.59
CA ARG A 241 -8.42 -18.21 -30.34
C ARG A 241 -7.97 -16.75 -30.48
N GLU A 242 -8.43 -16.07 -31.52
CA GLU A 242 -8.17 -14.65 -31.74
C GLU A 242 -8.83 -13.78 -30.66
N SER A 243 -10.02 -14.16 -30.20
CA SER A 243 -10.69 -13.55 -29.03
C SER A 243 -9.79 -13.58 -27.80
N ILE A 244 -9.17 -14.73 -27.48
CA ILE A 244 -8.22 -14.83 -26.36
C ILE A 244 -6.98 -13.94 -26.55
N ASP A 245 -6.45 -13.82 -27.77
CA ASP A 245 -5.30 -12.92 -28.03
C ASP A 245 -5.66 -11.44 -27.82
N ILE A 246 -6.90 -11.05 -28.13
CA ILE A 246 -7.42 -9.72 -27.81
C ILE A 246 -7.50 -9.55 -26.29
N LEU A 247 -8.10 -10.51 -25.58
CA LEU A 247 -8.27 -10.43 -24.13
C LEU A 247 -6.94 -10.41 -23.36
N LEU A 248 -5.90 -11.12 -23.83
CA LEU A 248 -4.56 -11.05 -23.24
C LEU A 248 -3.98 -9.64 -23.30
N LYS A 249 -4.09 -8.98 -24.47
CA LYS A 249 -3.63 -7.60 -24.65
C LYS A 249 -4.45 -6.61 -23.82
N GLU A 250 -5.77 -6.78 -23.78
CA GLU A 250 -6.65 -5.96 -22.96
C GLU A 250 -6.32 -6.09 -21.47
N ASN A 251 -6.12 -7.32 -20.98
CA ASN A 251 -5.70 -7.55 -19.60
C ASN A 251 -4.39 -6.82 -19.29
N GLU A 252 -3.35 -6.96 -20.13
CA GLU A 252 -2.08 -6.25 -19.95
C GLU A 252 -2.24 -4.73 -19.91
N SER A 253 -3.05 -4.16 -20.81
CA SER A 253 -3.24 -2.72 -20.93
C SER A 253 -4.09 -2.08 -19.82
N ARG A 254 -4.96 -2.86 -19.17
CA ARG A 254 -5.83 -2.41 -18.09
C ARG A 254 -5.11 -2.54 -16.76
N PHE A 255 -5.43 -3.57 -15.98
CA PHE A 255 -4.82 -3.80 -14.68
C PHE A 255 -3.86 -4.98 -14.63
N ASN A 256 -3.53 -5.61 -15.77
CA ASN A 256 -2.62 -6.76 -15.88
C ASN A 256 -2.83 -7.75 -14.73
N ASN A 257 -4.07 -8.21 -14.58
CA ASN A 257 -4.43 -9.07 -13.47
C ASN A 257 -3.81 -10.45 -13.69
N ASP A 258 -3.06 -10.94 -12.71
CA ASP A 258 -2.30 -12.19 -12.83
C ASP A 258 -3.21 -13.41 -12.93
N HIS A 259 -4.34 -13.41 -12.21
CA HIS A 259 -5.32 -14.50 -12.26
C HIS A 259 -5.92 -14.62 -13.67
N TYR A 260 -6.48 -13.52 -14.21
CA TYR A 260 -7.03 -13.52 -15.57
C TYR A 260 -5.96 -13.80 -16.63
N ARG A 261 -4.71 -13.32 -16.44
CA ARG A 261 -3.61 -13.66 -17.35
C ARG A 261 -3.37 -15.17 -17.39
N SER A 262 -3.26 -15.82 -16.24
CA SER A 262 -3.04 -17.27 -16.15
C SER A 262 -4.16 -18.05 -16.83
N THR A 263 -5.41 -17.70 -16.56
CA THR A 263 -6.58 -18.36 -17.18
C THR A 263 -6.59 -18.17 -18.71
N LEU A 264 -6.31 -16.95 -19.20
CA LEU A 264 -6.24 -16.66 -20.63
C LEU A 264 -5.09 -17.38 -21.33
N GLU A 265 -3.92 -17.50 -20.69
CA GLU A 265 -2.78 -18.26 -21.21
C GLU A 265 -3.09 -19.76 -21.32
N GLU A 266 -3.79 -20.33 -20.32
CA GLU A 266 -4.26 -21.72 -20.36
C GLU A 266 -5.27 -21.93 -21.51
N LEU A 267 -6.25 -21.04 -21.65
CA LEU A 267 -7.23 -21.06 -22.76
C LEU A 267 -6.54 -20.94 -24.12
N ALA A 268 -5.54 -20.06 -24.25
CA ALA A 268 -4.75 -19.89 -25.46
C ALA A 268 -4.06 -21.20 -25.87
N LEU A 269 -3.45 -21.90 -24.90
CA LEU A 269 -2.77 -23.17 -25.11
C LEU A 269 -3.77 -24.26 -25.54
N LEU A 270 -4.90 -24.40 -24.83
CA LEU A 270 -5.95 -25.38 -25.15
C LEU A 270 -6.52 -25.16 -26.55
N LEU A 271 -6.90 -23.92 -26.88
CA LEU A 271 -7.52 -23.61 -28.18
C LEU A 271 -6.56 -23.82 -29.35
N SER A 272 -5.26 -23.54 -29.16
CA SER A 272 -4.22 -23.74 -30.18
C SER A 272 -3.83 -25.22 -30.40
N THR A 273 -4.22 -26.11 -29.49
CA THR A 273 -3.78 -27.51 -29.49
C THR A 273 -4.67 -28.38 -30.38
N HIS A 274 -4.07 -29.24 -31.20
CA HIS A 274 -4.80 -30.28 -31.93
C HIS A 274 -4.40 -31.69 -31.44
N LEU A 275 -5.39 -32.56 -31.28
CA LEU A 275 -5.18 -34.00 -31.10
C LEU A 275 -5.21 -34.67 -32.47
N TYR A 276 -4.26 -35.57 -32.71
CA TYR A 276 -4.15 -36.28 -33.99
C TYR A 276 -4.96 -37.58 -33.98
N GLU A 277 -5.36 -38.04 -32.81
CA GLU A 277 -6.23 -39.19 -32.60
C GLU A 277 -7.66 -38.86 -33.09
N ALA A 278 -8.05 -39.43 -34.23
CA ALA A 278 -9.35 -39.17 -34.85
C ALA A 278 -10.54 -39.47 -33.92
N GLU A 279 -10.40 -40.46 -33.04
CA GLU A 279 -11.41 -40.85 -32.06
C GLU A 279 -11.65 -39.78 -30.99
N LEU A 280 -10.64 -38.96 -30.67
CA LEU A 280 -10.72 -37.90 -29.66
C LEU A 280 -11.06 -36.53 -30.25
N ALA A 281 -10.98 -36.37 -31.57
CA ALA A 281 -11.18 -35.08 -32.23
C ALA A 281 -12.58 -34.49 -31.96
N GLY A 282 -13.62 -35.34 -31.92
CA GLY A 282 -14.99 -34.93 -31.62
C GLY A 282 -15.17 -34.48 -30.15
N GLU A 283 -14.59 -35.23 -29.21
CA GLU A 283 -14.61 -34.88 -27.78
C GLU A 283 -13.83 -33.58 -27.52
N ALA A 284 -12.65 -33.44 -28.11
CA ALA A 284 -11.83 -32.23 -28.03
C ALA A 284 -12.57 -30.99 -28.56
N LEU A 285 -13.26 -31.10 -29.69
CA LEU A 285 -14.04 -29.99 -30.24
C LEU A 285 -15.23 -29.63 -29.34
N LYS A 286 -15.92 -30.64 -28.80
CA LYS A 286 -17.04 -30.43 -27.87
C LYS A 286 -16.59 -29.70 -26.60
N PHE A 287 -15.48 -30.14 -26.01
CA PHE A 287 -14.88 -29.49 -24.84
C PHE A 287 -14.46 -28.06 -25.14
N LYS A 288 -13.75 -27.80 -26.24
CA LYS A 288 -13.37 -26.42 -26.60
C LYS A 288 -14.57 -25.49 -26.77
N ASN A 289 -15.67 -26.01 -27.35
CA ASN A 289 -16.89 -25.24 -27.50
C ASN A 289 -17.63 -25.03 -26.17
N SER A 290 -17.44 -25.88 -25.17
CA SER A 290 -18.03 -25.65 -23.84
C SER A 290 -17.35 -24.53 -23.07
N LEU A 291 -16.14 -24.10 -23.45
CA LEU A 291 -15.40 -23.00 -22.82
C LEU A 291 -15.92 -21.59 -23.18
N VAL A 292 -16.82 -21.47 -24.17
CA VAL A 292 -17.35 -20.17 -24.63
C VAL A 292 -17.90 -19.30 -23.48
N PRO A 293 -18.70 -19.81 -22.53
CA PRO A 293 -19.21 -19.00 -21.42
C PRO A 293 -18.10 -18.36 -20.57
N LEU A 294 -17.01 -19.08 -20.31
CA LEU A 294 -15.86 -18.56 -19.56
C LEU A 294 -15.13 -17.45 -20.33
N ILE A 295 -15.00 -17.59 -21.66
CA ILE A 295 -14.38 -16.55 -22.51
C ILE A 295 -15.22 -15.28 -22.50
N GLU A 296 -16.54 -15.42 -22.61
CA GLU A 296 -17.46 -14.28 -22.56
C GLU A 296 -17.49 -13.63 -21.16
N GLU A 297 -17.42 -14.42 -20.10
CA GLU A 297 -17.28 -13.91 -18.73
C GLU A 297 -15.99 -13.09 -18.56
N LEU A 298 -14.84 -13.64 -18.98
CA LEU A 298 -13.56 -12.93 -18.93
C LEU A 298 -13.61 -11.62 -19.72
N ARG A 299 -14.23 -11.64 -20.90
CA ARG A 299 -14.45 -10.44 -21.72
C ARG A 299 -15.28 -9.40 -20.98
N GLN A 300 -16.41 -9.81 -20.39
CA GLN A 300 -17.30 -8.90 -19.67
C GLN A 300 -16.60 -8.32 -18.43
N ASN A 301 -15.93 -9.15 -17.63
CA ASN A 301 -15.18 -8.71 -16.46
C ASN A 301 -14.04 -7.75 -16.82
N LEU A 302 -13.31 -8.01 -17.91
CA LEU A 302 -12.28 -7.08 -18.41
C LEU A 302 -12.89 -5.78 -18.97
N GLN A 303 -14.04 -5.84 -19.64
CA GLN A 303 -14.76 -4.67 -20.15
C GLN A 303 -15.24 -3.77 -19.01
N ASP A 304 -15.83 -4.37 -17.98
CA ASP A 304 -16.30 -3.66 -16.78
C ASP A 304 -15.17 -3.30 -15.82
N VAL A 305 -13.95 -3.78 -16.11
CA VAL A 305 -12.76 -3.60 -15.28
C VAL A 305 -13.03 -4.09 -13.84
N ASN A 306 -13.74 -5.20 -13.77
CA ASN A 306 -14.13 -5.86 -12.55
C ASN A 306 -13.28 -7.12 -12.36
N ILE A 307 -12.65 -7.24 -11.19
CA ILE A 307 -11.78 -8.37 -10.88
C ILE A 307 -12.46 -9.15 -9.77
N VAL A 308 -13.09 -10.23 -10.19
CA VAL A 308 -13.88 -11.14 -9.38
C VAL A 308 -13.52 -12.58 -9.71
N ASP A 309 -13.85 -13.47 -8.79
CA ASP A 309 -13.79 -14.91 -9.02
C ASP A 309 -14.67 -15.28 -10.23
N LEU A 310 -14.16 -16.18 -11.07
CA LEU A 310 -14.85 -16.59 -12.29
C LEU A 310 -15.93 -17.62 -11.96
N HIS A 311 -17.16 -17.33 -12.33
CA HIS A 311 -18.30 -18.21 -12.14
C HIS A 311 -18.20 -19.50 -12.96
N HIS A 312 -17.53 -19.45 -14.11
CA HIS A 312 -17.32 -20.60 -15.00
C HIS A 312 -15.90 -21.18 -14.90
N ASP A 313 -15.17 -20.95 -13.80
CA ASP A 313 -13.83 -21.55 -13.60
C ASP A 313 -13.88 -23.09 -13.58
N ASP A 314 -15.01 -23.65 -13.14
CA ASP A 314 -15.29 -25.08 -13.12
C ASP A 314 -15.21 -25.74 -14.51
N LEU A 315 -15.37 -24.97 -15.60
CA LEU A 315 -15.18 -25.48 -16.95
C LEU A 315 -13.72 -25.85 -17.26
N LEU A 316 -12.77 -25.18 -16.61
CA LEU A 316 -11.35 -25.55 -16.66
C LEU A 316 -10.98 -26.49 -15.52
N ASN A 317 -11.55 -26.28 -14.34
CA ASN A 317 -11.19 -26.98 -13.11
C ASN A 317 -12.41 -27.71 -12.51
N PRO A 318 -12.99 -28.70 -13.22
CA PRO A 318 -14.18 -29.38 -12.73
C PRO A 318 -13.83 -30.21 -11.50
N THR A 319 -14.65 -30.07 -10.45
CA THR A 319 -14.51 -30.89 -9.25
C THR A 319 -14.81 -32.34 -9.61
N SER A 320 -13.78 -33.18 -9.65
CA SER A 320 -13.90 -34.57 -10.11
C SER A 320 -13.40 -35.55 -9.07
N SER A 321 -13.96 -36.76 -9.05
CA SER A 321 -13.48 -37.83 -8.17
C SER A 321 -12.00 -38.17 -8.41
N ILE A 322 -11.48 -37.86 -9.60
CA ILE A 322 -10.07 -38.00 -9.97
C ILE A 322 -9.18 -37.16 -9.05
N GLU A 323 -9.60 -35.97 -8.64
CA GLU A 323 -8.78 -35.08 -7.82
C GLU A 323 -8.43 -35.72 -6.47
N SER A 324 -9.37 -36.46 -5.88
CA SER A 324 -9.13 -37.22 -4.65
C SER A 324 -8.14 -38.38 -4.87
N THR A 325 -8.14 -38.98 -6.06
CA THR A 325 -7.30 -40.13 -6.40
C THR A 325 -5.89 -39.71 -6.82
N LEU A 326 -5.77 -38.55 -7.48
CA LEU A 326 -4.54 -38.00 -8.05
C LEU A 326 -4.10 -36.71 -7.36
N HIS A 327 -4.39 -36.57 -6.05
CA HIS A 327 -4.13 -35.34 -5.29
C HIS A 327 -2.67 -34.88 -5.33
N TYR A 328 -1.73 -35.82 -5.49
CA TYR A 328 -0.30 -35.54 -5.57
C TYR A 328 0.14 -35.31 -7.02
N GLU A 329 -0.33 -36.15 -7.94
CA GLU A 329 0.08 -36.14 -9.34
C GLU A 329 -0.47 -34.93 -10.10
N LEU A 330 -1.70 -34.48 -9.84
CA LEU A 330 -2.31 -33.37 -10.58
C LEU A 330 -1.57 -32.04 -10.36
N PRO A 331 -1.30 -31.56 -9.13
CA PRO A 331 -0.53 -30.32 -8.95
C PRO A 331 0.87 -30.39 -9.56
N LYS A 332 1.52 -31.56 -9.49
CA LYS A 332 2.84 -31.78 -10.09
C LYS A 332 2.80 -31.78 -11.61
N PHE A 333 1.77 -32.41 -12.19
CA PHE A 333 1.51 -32.37 -13.61
C PHE A 333 1.29 -30.94 -14.10
N TYR A 334 0.41 -30.16 -13.46
CA TYR A 334 0.18 -28.76 -13.81
C TYR A 334 1.47 -27.94 -13.72
N SER A 335 2.25 -28.10 -12.65
CA SER A 335 3.55 -27.43 -12.51
C SER A 335 4.54 -27.81 -13.62
N CYS A 336 4.56 -29.08 -14.06
CA CYS A 336 5.42 -29.53 -15.15
C CYS A 336 4.99 -28.96 -16.51
N VAL A 337 3.69 -28.98 -16.79
CA VAL A 337 3.11 -28.62 -18.09
C VAL A 337 3.01 -27.09 -18.24
N LEU A 338 2.39 -26.40 -17.29
CA LEU A 338 2.22 -24.94 -17.35
C LEU A 338 3.51 -24.19 -16.96
N GLY A 339 4.34 -24.76 -16.09
CA GLY A 339 5.62 -24.17 -15.69
C GLY A 339 6.80 -24.49 -16.61
N GLN A 340 6.60 -25.28 -17.67
CA GLN A 340 7.66 -25.76 -18.57
C GLN A 340 8.80 -26.50 -17.83
N LEU A 341 8.47 -27.19 -16.73
CA LEU A 341 9.43 -27.89 -15.87
C LEU A 341 9.53 -29.39 -16.16
N ARG A 342 8.87 -29.90 -17.19
CA ARG A 342 8.80 -31.35 -17.51
C ARG A 342 10.16 -32.06 -17.60
N TYR A 343 11.20 -31.35 -18.05
CA TYR A 343 12.55 -31.89 -18.17
C TYR A 343 13.37 -31.84 -16.87
N LYS A 344 12.85 -31.17 -15.84
CA LYS A 344 13.50 -30.99 -14.55
C LYS A 344 12.92 -31.90 -13.47
N ASP A 345 11.72 -32.44 -13.68
CA ASP A 345 11.08 -33.36 -12.73
C ASP A 345 11.32 -34.82 -13.15
N PRO A 346 12.13 -35.59 -12.40
CA PRO A 346 12.43 -36.98 -12.73
C PRO A 346 11.20 -37.92 -12.59
N LEU A 347 10.12 -37.45 -11.97
CA LEU A 347 8.89 -38.23 -11.76
C LEU A 347 7.81 -37.93 -12.81
N PHE A 348 8.08 -37.12 -13.83
CA PHE A 348 7.08 -36.73 -14.81
C PHE A 348 6.42 -37.93 -15.51
N GLU A 349 7.21 -38.93 -15.92
CA GLU A 349 6.69 -40.17 -16.51
C GLU A 349 5.78 -40.96 -15.56
N PHE A 350 6.08 -40.94 -14.26
CA PHE A 350 5.26 -41.56 -13.25
C PHE A 350 3.88 -40.87 -13.15
N TYR A 351 3.83 -39.54 -13.22
CA TYR A 351 2.56 -38.79 -13.21
C TYR A 351 1.69 -39.15 -14.42
N LEU A 352 2.27 -39.19 -15.61
CA LEU A 352 1.55 -39.57 -16.84
C LEU A 352 0.98 -40.98 -16.73
N LYS A 353 1.77 -41.94 -16.21
CA LYS A 353 1.33 -43.32 -16.01
C LYS A 353 0.12 -43.39 -15.08
N ARG A 354 0.15 -42.69 -13.94
CA ARG A 354 -0.95 -42.66 -12.96
C ARG A 354 -2.23 -42.05 -13.54
N ILE A 355 -2.11 -40.96 -14.28
CA ILE A 355 -3.25 -40.32 -14.98
C ILE A 355 -3.86 -41.28 -16.03
N ASN A 356 -3.02 -41.98 -16.79
CA ASN A 356 -3.48 -42.98 -17.76
C ASN A 356 -4.19 -44.17 -17.10
N GLU A 357 -3.71 -44.65 -15.95
CA GLU A 357 -4.36 -45.73 -15.19
C GLU A 357 -5.79 -45.35 -14.77
N VAL A 358 -5.99 -44.14 -14.24
CA VAL A 358 -7.32 -43.67 -13.79
C VAL A 358 -8.29 -43.51 -14.96
N SER A 359 -7.80 -43.10 -16.13
CA SER A 359 -8.61 -42.96 -17.35
C SER A 359 -8.76 -44.26 -18.15
N SER A 360 -8.45 -45.42 -17.55
CA SER A 360 -8.49 -46.74 -18.22
C SER A 360 -7.70 -46.78 -19.54
N ASN A 361 -6.63 -45.99 -19.63
CA ASN A 361 -5.79 -45.81 -20.82
C ASN A 361 -6.55 -45.34 -22.07
N LYS A 362 -7.71 -44.67 -21.93
CA LYS A 362 -8.47 -44.14 -23.06
C LYS A 362 -7.68 -43.05 -23.82
N TYR A 363 -7.06 -42.12 -23.12
CA TYR A 363 -6.46 -40.92 -23.73
C TYR A 363 -4.94 -41.01 -23.95
N GLN A 364 -4.26 -41.97 -23.30
CA GLN A 364 -2.83 -42.29 -23.47
C GLN A 364 -1.90 -41.07 -23.55
N LEU A 365 -1.73 -40.36 -22.42
CA LEU A 365 -0.75 -39.28 -22.29
C LEU A 365 0.68 -39.83 -22.42
N LYS A 366 1.52 -39.20 -23.24
CA LYS A 366 2.89 -39.64 -23.53
C LYS A 366 3.90 -38.51 -23.33
N VAL A 367 5.14 -38.84 -22.98
CA VAL A 367 6.24 -37.85 -22.86
C VAL A 367 6.49 -37.08 -24.17
N SER A 368 6.22 -37.73 -25.31
CA SER A 368 6.33 -37.13 -26.63
C SER A 368 5.23 -36.11 -26.93
N ASP A 369 4.14 -36.10 -26.16
CA ASP A 369 3.06 -35.14 -26.35
C ASP A 369 3.57 -33.73 -26.00
N SER A 370 3.12 -32.74 -26.76
CA SER A 370 3.32 -31.33 -26.42
C SER A 370 2.56 -30.99 -25.13
N ASP A 371 2.97 -29.92 -24.45
CA ASP A 371 2.35 -29.48 -23.21
C ASP A 371 0.85 -29.20 -23.40
N GLY A 372 0.47 -28.61 -24.54
CA GLY A 372 -0.92 -28.42 -24.91
C GLY A 372 -1.70 -29.72 -25.12
N GLN A 373 -1.10 -30.73 -25.75
CA GLN A 373 -1.73 -32.05 -25.94
C GLN A 373 -1.95 -32.76 -24.61
N LEU A 374 -0.95 -32.72 -23.71
CA LEU A 374 -1.05 -33.28 -22.37
C LEU A 374 -2.16 -32.60 -21.57
N LEU A 375 -2.18 -31.27 -21.57
CA LEU A 375 -3.20 -30.49 -20.89
C LEU A 375 -4.60 -30.80 -21.43
N LEU A 376 -4.79 -30.76 -22.75
CA LEU A 376 -6.08 -31.04 -23.37
C LEU A 376 -6.58 -32.46 -23.07
N LYS A 377 -5.69 -33.47 -23.14
CA LYS A 377 -6.03 -34.85 -22.74
C LYS A 377 -6.44 -34.93 -21.28
N LEU A 378 -5.75 -34.23 -20.38
CA LEU A 378 -6.13 -34.18 -18.97
C LEU A 378 -7.51 -33.54 -18.77
N LYS A 379 -7.79 -32.41 -19.42
CA LYS A 379 -9.11 -31.76 -19.31
C LYS A 379 -10.23 -32.66 -19.83
N LEU A 380 -10.01 -33.39 -20.92
CA LEU A 380 -10.97 -34.38 -21.43
C LEU A 380 -11.19 -35.55 -20.45
N ILE A 381 -10.14 -35.98 -19.74
CA ILE A 381 -10.26 -37.00 -18.69
C ILE A 381 -11.14 -36.49 -17.55
N MET A 382 -10.92 -35.25 -17.11
CA MET A 382 -11.69 -34.66 -16.01
C MET A 382 -13.16 -34.45 -16.41
N ASP A 383 -13.42 -33.92 -17.60
CA ASP A 383 -14.77 -33.72 -18.16
C ASP A 383 -15.52 -35.06 -18.34
N GLY A 384 -14.81 -36.12 -18.75
CA GLY A 384 -15.40 -37.45 -18.97
C GLY A 384 -15.70 -38.26 -17.71
N ILE A 385 -15.17 -37.85 -16.55
CA ILE A 385 -15.33 -38.52 -15.24
C ILE A 385 -16.09 -37.62 -14.23
N SER A 386 -16.69 -36.53 -14.74
CA SER A 386 -17.53 -35.59 -13.99
C SER A 386 -18.92 -36.15 -13.69
#